data_AF-A0A7C6ZBM5-F1
#
_entry.id   AF-A0A7C6ZBM5-F1
#
_cell.length_a   1.000
_cell.length_b   1.000
_cell.length_c   1.000
_cell.angle_alpha   90.00
_cell.angle_beta   90.00
_cell.angle_gamma   90.00
#
_symmetry.space_group_name_H-M   'P 1'
#
loop_
_entity.id
_entity.type
_entity.pdbx_description
1 polymer ?
#
loop_
_entity_poly.entity_id
_entity_poly.type
_entity_poly.pdbx_seq_one_letter_code
_entity_poly.pdbx_strand_id
1 'polypeptide(L)'
;MRSFDGVYEGFRAPVSSQKRSLPDSHNPAVNMASVRYISKVVKALLTFDNLIWYSSVKYVLRRCEEMKSGGAKALLSFVRVLVNIGWYAYLIVAVVTIIGIPHLLFRDYLPADKPMPWMEHQPGYTITFSDAVSAEGLASFARYGLVLGLPNLLIMLFILHNLRRLLAAGIENPFTLENARRMRIIGFLLLAGVAAEIGVNLITARFVINNVHIPGATIRANPLPYRGGLFSALLMLIVSEVFKLGVLLQEEHDLTV
;
A
#
# COMPACT_ATOMS: atom_id res chain seq x y z
N MET A 1 -18.40 13.00 25.41
CA MET A 1 -16.98 12.61 25.43
C MET A 1 -16.64 12.12 26.84
N ARG A 2 -16.57 10.81 27.04
CA ARG A 2 -16.08 10.20 28.29
C ARG A 2 -14.66 9.68 28.00
N SER A 3 -13.66 10.13 28.75
CA SER A 3 -12.30 9.60 28.65
C SER A 3 -12.31 8.16 29.15
N PHE A 4 -11.75 7.26 28.35
CA PHE A 4 -11.53 5.86 28.71
C PHE A 4 -10.08 5.74 29.18
N ASP A 5 -9.83 6.11 30.44
CA ASP A 5 -8.55 5.88 31.11
C ASP A 5 -8.55 4.47 31.73
N GLY A 6 -8.53 3.45 30.86
CA GLY A 6 -8.37 2.06 31.25
C GLY A 6 -6.89 1.68 31.32
N VAL A 7 -6.22 2.05 32.40
CA VAL A 7 -4.85 1.57 32.71
C VAL A 7 -4.96 0.10 33.12
N TYR A 8 -4.52 -0.82 32.25
CA TYR A 8 -4.35 -2.22 32.62
C TYR A 8 -3.10 -2.36 33.49
N GLU A 9 -3.27 -2.27 34.81
CA GLU A 9 -2.25 -2.68 35.77
C GLU A 9 -2.22 -4.21 35.92
N GLY A 10 -1.06 -4.79 35.60
CA GLY A 10 -0.44 -5.79 36.48
C GLY A 10 -0.87 -7.25 36.34
N PHE A 11 -0.34 -7.95 35.33
CA PHE A 11 -0.03 -9.37 35.48
C PHE A 11 1.50 -9.55 35.50
N ARG A 12 2.11 -9.39 36.68
CA ARG A 12 3.51 -9.79 36.90
C ARG A 12 3.53 -11.28 37.19
N ALA A 13 3.86 -12.09 36.18
CA ALA A 13 4.17 -13.49 36.41
C ALA A 13 5.46 -13.61 37.27
N PRO A 14 5.52 -14.54 38.23
CA PRO A 14 6.72 -14.78 39.01
C PRO A 14 7.85 -15.28 38.09
N VAL A 15 8.96 -14.56 38.08
CA VAL A 15 10.19 -14.94 37.37
C VAL A 15 10.81 -16.11 38.13
N SER A 16 10.50 -17.33 37.72
CA SER A 16 11.21 -18.52 38.19
C SER A 16 12.62 -18.51 37.58
N SER A 17 13.62 -18.50 38.44
CA SER A 17 15.05 -18.51 38.11
C SER A 17 15.49 -19.89 37.60
N GLN A 18 15.00 -20.29 36.43
CA GLN A 18 15.42 -21.53 35.79
C GLN A 18 16.77 -21.30 35.08
N LYS A 19 17.87 -21.67 35.75
CA LYS A 19 19.20 -21.81 35.14
C LYS A 19 19.13 -22.84 34.01
N ARG A 20 18.85 -22.41 32.77
CA ARG A 20 19.08 -23.22 31.58
C ARG A 20 20.57 -23.26 31.30
N SER A 21 21.15 -24.45 31.34
CA SER A 21 22.44 -24.75 30.74
C SER A 21 22.38 -24.35 29.26
N LEU A 22 23.34 -23.51 28.86
CA LEU A 22 23.52 -23.08 27.47
C LEU A 22 23.78 -24.33 26.61
N PRO A 23 23.00 -24.57 25.54
CA PRO A 23 23.35 -25.59 24.56
C PRO A 23 24.66 -25.21 23.90
N ASP A 24 25.57 -26.19 23.79
CA ASP A 24 26.86 -26.04 23.13
C ASP A 24 26.71 -25.37 21.77
N SER A 25 27.40 -24.25 21.61
CA SER A 25 27.40 -23.37 20.44
C SER A 25 28.21 -23.99 19.30
N HIS A 26 27.79 -25.16 18.82
CA HIS A 26 28.38 -25.73 17.62
C HIS A 26 27.79 -25.11 16.35
N ASN A 27 28.55 -24.12 15.89
CA ASN A 27 28.73 -23.69 14.50
C ASN A 27 27.64 -22.82 13.86
N PRO A 28 27.76 -21.48 13.96
CA PRO A 28 27.11 -20.56 13.06
C PRO A 28 28.12 -19.92 12.11
N ALA A 29 28.83 -20.73 11.31
CA ALA A 29 29.31 -20.25 10.01
C ALA A 29 28.10 -20.09 9.05
N VAL A 30 27.00 -19.50 9.53
CA VAL A 30 25.82 -19.18 8.74
C VAL A 30 26.16 -17.97 7.91
N ASN A 31 26.70 -18.26 6.72
CA ASN A 31 26.94 -17.39 5.60
C ASN A 31 26.57 -15.91 5.85
N MET A 32 27.45 -15.16 6.54
CA MET A 32 27.26 -13.73 6.75
C MET A 32 27.12 -12.97 5.42
N ALA A 33 27.48 -13.59 4.29
CA ALA A 33 27.30 -13.01 2.98
C ALA A 33 25.81 -12.93 2.58
N SER A 34 24.96 -13.92 2.92
CA SER A 34 23.55 -13.91 2.53
C SER A 34 22.74 -12.82 3.23
N VAL A 35 23.03 -12.55 4.51
CA VAL A 35 22.41 -11.44 5.28
C VAL A 35 22.88 -10.09 4.78
N ARG A 36 24.19 -9.95 4.55
CA ARG A 36 24.75 -8.73 3.99
C ARG A 36 24.17 -8.46 2.60
N TYR A 37 23.87 -9.51 1.84
CA TYR A 37 23.22 -9.41 0.54
C TYR A 37 21.76 -8.93 0.67
N ILE A 38 20.93 -9.58 1.48
CA ILE A 38 19.52 -9.19 1.67
C ILE A 38 19.40 -7.77 2.22
N SER A 39 20.21 -7.39 3.23
CA SER A 39 20.21 -6.03 3.77
C SER A 39 20.62 -4.98 2.74
N LYS A 40 21.61 -5.28 1.88
CA LYS A 40 21.99 -4.40 0.77
C LYS A 40 20.88 -4.28 -0.26
N VAL A 41 20.19 -5.37 -0.59
CA VAL A 41 19.06 -5.36 -1.52
C VAL A 41 17.91 -4.53 -0.97
N VAL A 42 17.51 -4.73 0.29
CA VAL A 42 16.43 -3.95 0.92
C VAL A 42 16.78 -2.46 1.01
N LYS A 43 18.01 -2.12 1.44
CA LYS A 43 18.46 -0.71 1.46
C LYS A 43 18.50 -0.10 0.05
N ALA A 44 19.00 -0.85 -0.94
CA ALA A 44 19.02 -0.42 -2.32
C ALA A 44 17.60 -0.20 -2.85
N LEU A 45 16.64 -1.08 -2.54
CA LEU A 45 15.24 -0.91 -2.93
C LEU A 45 14.62 0.34 -2.28
N LEU A 46 14.86 0.59 -1.00
CA LEU A 46 14.35 1.79 -0.30
C LEU A 46 15.01 3.10 -0.79
N THR A 47 16.31 3.10 -1.10
CA THR A 47 16.98 4.27 -1.69
C THR A 47 16.58 4.47 -3.14
N PHE A 48 16.37 3.39 -3.88
CA PHE A 48 15.87 3.40 -5.25
C PHE A 48 14.45 3.95 -5.30
N ASP A 49 13.56 3.58 -4.36
CA ASP A 49 12.22 4.16 -4.24
C ASP A 49 12.27 5.67 -4.02
N ASN A 50 13.08 6.15 -3.07
CA ASN A 50 13.20 7.58 -2.81
C ASN A 50 13.84 8.36 -3.98
N LEU A 51 14.84 7.77 -4.64
CA LEU A 51 15.52 8.39 -5.79
C LEU A 51 14.62 8.42 -7.02
N ILE A 52 13.88 7.33 -7.30
CA ILE A 52 12.88 7.28 -8.36
C ILE A 52 11.79 8.29 -8.07
N TRP A 53 11.28 8.35 -6.83
CA TRP A 53 10.23 9.29 -6.47
C TRP A 53 10.67 10.73 -6.75
N TYR A 54 11.82 11.15 -6.21
CA TYR A 54 12.32 12.51 -6.40
C TYR A 54 12.60 12.83 -7.88
N SER A 55 13.23 11.90 -8.61
CA SER A 55 13.58 12.09 -10.02
C SER A 55 12.34 12.12 -10.92
N SER A 56 11.36 11.26 -10.63
CA SER A 56 10.09 11.18 -11.35
C SER A 56 9.25 12.43 -11.10
N VAL A 57 9.14 12.88 -9.85
CA VAL A 57 8.42 14.12 -9.51
C VAL A 57 9.06 15.32 -10.20
N LYS A 58 10.40 15.45 -10.15
CA LYS A 58 11.10 16.55 -10.82
C LYS A 58 10.94 16.51 -12.34
N TYR A 59 11.01 15.32 -12.95
CA TYR A 59 10.78 15.14 -14.38
C TYR A 59 9.33 15.50 -14.78
N VAL A 60 8.36 15.06 -13.99
CA VAL A 60 6.93 15.36 -14.21
C VAL A 60 6.68 16.86 -14.07
N LEU A 61 7.21 17.51 -13.04
CA LEU A 61 7.06 18.96 -12.84
C LEU A 61 7.66 19.76 -14.00
N ARG A 62 8.89 19.42 -14.42
CA ARG A 62 9.53 20.05 -15.58
C ARG A 62 8.72 19.86 -16.86
N ARG A 63 8.20 18.65 -17.12
CA ARG A 63 7.31 18.41 -18.27
C ARG A 63 6.00 19.18 -18.17
N CYS A 64 5.41 19.30 -16.97
CA CYS A 64 4.22 20.14 -16.76
C CYS A 64 4.48 21.61 -17.09
N GLU A 65 5.65 22.16 -16.74
CA GLU A 65 6.05 23.52 -17.11
C GLU A 65 6.20 23.69 -18.62
N GLU A 66 6.92 22.78 -19.28
CA GLU A 66 7.09 22.80 -20.74
C GLU A 66 5.73 22.70 -21.47
N MET A 67 4.82 21.86 -20.97
CA MET A 67 3.47 21.68 -21.55
C MET A 67 2.50 22.82 -21.26
N LYS A 68 2.77 23.65 -20.24
CA LYS A 68 1.97 24.86 -19.99
C LYS A 68 1.96 25.80 -21.21
N SER A 69 3.03 25.75 -22.02
CA SER A 69 3.12 26.45 -23.31
C SER A 69 2.42 25.71 -24.47
N GLY A 70 2.23 24.38 -24.36
CA GLY A 70 1.67 23.52 -25.42
C GLY A 70 0.16 23.29 -25.36
N GLY A 71 -0.54 23.88 -24.40
CA GLY A 71 -2.00 23.80 -24.25
C GLY A 71 -2.51 22.52 -23.57
N ALA A 72 -3.80 22.51 -23.22
CA ALA A 72 -4.43 21.45 -22.42
C ALA A 72 -4.33 20.05 -23.04
N LYS A 73 -4.33 19.94 -24.37
CA LYS A 73 -4.21 18.66 -25.10
C LYS A 73 -2.85 17.98 -24.86
N ALA A 74 -1.77 18.75 -24.83
CA ALA A 74 -0.43 18.22 -24.57
C ALA A 74 -0.33 17.63 -23.15
N LEU A 75 -0.84 18.37 -22.16
CA LEU A 75 -0.90 17.92 -20.77
C LEU A 75 -1.70 16.62 -20.63
N LEU A 76 -2.89 16.56 -21.22
CA LEU A 76 -3.75 15.36 -21.16
C LEU A 76 -3.08 14.15 -21.81
N SER A 77 -2.42 14.34 -22.95
CA SER A 77 -1.66 13.29 -23.63
C SER A 77 -0.52 12.75 -22.76
N PHE A 78 0.21 13.64 -22.08
CA PHE A 78 1.29 13.21 -21.17
C PHE A 78 0.76 12.44 -19.96
N VAL A 79 -0.29 12.96 -19.31
CA VAL A 79 -0.93 12.25 -18.18
C VAL A 79 -1.44 10.88 -18.62
N ARG A 80 -2.00 10.75 -19.82
CA ARG A 80 -2.41 9.47 -20.41
C ARG A 80 -1.24 8.50 -20.55
N VAL A 81 -0.08 8.96 -21.02
CA VAL A 81 1.13 8.12 -21.12
C VAL A 81 1.58 7.65 -19.73
N LEU A 82 1.62 8.54 -18.73
CA LEU A 82 1.99 8.18 -17.36
C LEU A 82 1.05 7.14 -16.76
N VAL A 83 -0.27 7.32 -16.92
CA VAL A 83 -1.26 6.36 -16.41
C VAL A 83 -1.17 5.02 -17.13
N ASN A 84 -0.89 5.01 -18.43
CA ASN A 84 -0.63 3.76 -19.17
C ASN A 84 0.59 3.02 -18.63
N ILE A 85 1.72 3.72 -18.46
CA ILE A 85 2.94 3.13 -17.90
C ILE A 85 2.67 2.60 -16.50
N GLY A 86 2.02 3.40 -15.65
CA GLY A 86 1.64 3.00 -14.29
C GLY A 86 0.78 1.75 -14.27
N TRP A 87 -0.20 1.64 -15.17
CA TRP A 87 -1.05 0.45 -15.26
C TRP A 87 -0.27 -0.82 -15.61
N TYR A 88 0.61 -0.78 -16.61
CA TYR A 88 1.42 -1.96 -16.97
C TYR A 88 2.45 -2.32 -15.90
N ALA A 89 3.11 -1.31 -15.31
CA ALA A 89 4.05 -1.53 -14.22
C ALA A 89 3.35 -2.19 -13.02
N TYR A 90 2.17 -1.68 -12.64
CA TYR A 90 1.39 -2.25 -11.54
C TYR A 90 0.87 -3.65 -11.86
N LEU A 91 0.51 -3.93 -13.13
CA LEU A 91 0.14 -5.28 -13.57
C LEU A 91 1.31 -6.26 -13.47
N ILE A 92 2.54 -5.86 -13.79
CA ILE A 92 3.73 -6.71 -13.63
C ILE A 92 3.95 -7.00 -12.15
N VAL A 93 3.87 -5.98 -11.27
CA VAL A 93 3.96 -6.17 -9.82
C VAL A 93 2.88 -7.12 -9.33
N ALA A 94 1.65 -7.00 -9.83
CA ALA A 94 0.54 -7.92 -9.56
C ALA A 94 0.91 -9.37 -9.84
N VAL A 95 1.37 -9.64 -11.06
CA VAL A 95 1.73 -10.99 -11.50
C VAL A 95 2.90 -11.53 -10.67
N VAL A 96 3.93 -10.74 -10.43
CA VAL A 96 5.07 -11.12 -9.58
C VAL A 96 4.63 -11.40 -8.14
N THR A 97 3.70 -10.63 -7.60
CA THR A 97 3.16 -10.81 -6.24
C THR A 97 2.37 -12.11 -6.16
N ILE A 98 1.48 -12.35 -7.12
CA ILE A 98 0.60 -13.52 -7.18
C ILE A 98 1.41 -14.81 -7.40
N ILE A 99 2.46 -14.79 -8.22
CA ILE A 99 3.26 -15.98 -8.52
C ILE A 99 4.42 -16.14 -7.53
N GLY A 100 5.12 -15.05 -7.24
CA GLY A 100 6.36 -15.04 -6.48
C GLY A 100 6.16 -15.27 -4.99
N ILE A 101 5.15 -14.65 -4.36
CA ILE A 101 4.94 -14.81 -2.93
C ILE A 101 4.56 -16.25 -2.56
N PRO A 102 3.62 -16.94 -3.24
CA PRO A 102 3.40 -18.35 -2.99
C PRO A 102 4.67 -19.18 -3.19
N HIS A 103 5.41 -18.95 -4.28
CA HIS A 103 6.66 -19.66 -4.51
C HIS A 103 7.68 -19.45 -3.38
N LEU A 104 7.79 -18.24 -2.82
CA LEU A 104 8.66 -17.96 -1.66
C LEU A 104 8.16 -18.58 -0.35
N LEU A 105 6.84 -18.73 -0.21
CA LEU A 105 6.20 -19.32 0.96
C LEU A 105 6.29 -20.85 1.00
N PHE A 106 6.27 -21.51 -0.16
CA PHE A 106 6.31 -22.97 -0.27
C PHE A 106 7.71 -23.55 -0.34
N ARG A 107 8.72 -22.68 -0.41
CA ARG A 107 10.13 -23.07 -0.41
C ARG A 107 10.67 -22.67 0.96
N ASP A 108 11.33 -23.59 1.67
CA ASP A 108 11.95 -23.39 3.00
C ASP A 108 13.15 -22.39 2.99
N TYR A 109 13.06 -21.34 2.19
CA TYR A 109 14.12 -20.40 1.87
C TYR A 109 14.22 -19.25 2.88
N LEU A 110 13.33 -19.19 3.87
CA LEU A 110 13.42 -18.21 4.94
C LEU A 110 14.36 -18.75 6.02
N PRO A 111 15.60 -18.23 6.16
CA PRO A 111 16.53 -18.69 7.18
C PRO A 111 15.93 -18.41 8.56
N ALA A 112 15.61 -19.48 9.29
CA ALA A 112 14.90 -19.44 10.56
C ALA A 112 15.70 -18.81 11.71
N ASP A 113 16.98 -18.54 11.50
CA ASP A 113 17.96 -18.24 12.54
C ASP A 113 18.37 -16.76 12.61
N LYS A 114 17.85 -15.91 11.72
CA LYS A 114 18.35 -14.53 11.62
C LYS A 114 17.29 -13.51 12.01
N PRO A 115 17.52 -12.72 13.09
CA PRO A 115 16.67 -11.57 13.37
C PRO A 115 16.73 -10.66 12.15
N MET A 116 15.60 -10.48 11.47
CA MET A 116 15.42 -9.34 10.61
C MET A 116 15.00 -8.18 11.52
N PRO A 117 15.86 -7.20 11.80
CA PRO A 117 15.44 -5.98 12.46
C PRO A 117 14.48 -5.26 11.50
N TRP A 118 13.20 -5.51 11.69
CA TRP A 118 12.15 -4.94 10.87
C TRP A 118 11.40 -3.92 11.72
N MET A 119 11.74 -2.65 11.51
CA MET A 119 10.95 -1.54 12.00
C MET A 119 10.03 -1.13 10.85
N GLU A 120 8.86 -1.73 10.79
CA GLU A 120 7.85 -1.31 9.83
C GLU A 120 6.94 -0.29 10.50
N HIS A 121 7.17 0.98 10.17
CA HIS A 121 6.24 2.06 10.49
C HIS A 121 5.11 2.04 9.47
N GLN A 122 4.11 1.19 9.71
CA GLN A 122 2.86 1.21 8.95
C GLN A 122 1.93 2.29 9.55
N PRO A 123 1.26 3.10 8.72
CA PRO A 123 0.14 3.91 9.19
C PRO A 123 -0.91 2.97 9.77
N GLY A 124 -1.15 3.02 11.08
CA GLY A 124 -2.08 2.08 11.71
C GLY A 124 -1.52 1.37 12.93
N TYR A 125 -0.23 1.08 12.96
CA TYR A 125 0.40 0.39 14.08
C TYR A 125 1.92 0.52 14.06
N THR A 126 2.55 0.40 15.22
CA THR A 126 4.01 0.27 15.31
C THR A 126 4.33 -1.03 16.02
N ILE A 127 5.10 -1.89 15.36
CA ILE A 127 5.63 -3.12 15.95
C ILE A 127 7.12 -2.91 16.14
N THR A 128 7.56 -2.99 17.38
CA THR A 128 8.98 -3.02 17.74
C THR A 128 9.32 -4.40 18.26
N PHE A 129 10.24 -5.07 17.58
CA PHE A 129 10.73 -6.39 17.99
C PHE A 129 12.05 -6.23 18.76
N SER A 130 12.15 -6.85 19.93
CA SER A 130 13.41 -7.01 20.67
C SER A 130 14.21 -8.23 20.19
N ASP A 131 13.52 -9.26 19.69
CA ASP A 131 14.08 -10.57 19.34
C ASP A 131 13.81 -10.97 17.88
N ALA A 132 14.48 -12.03 17.42
CA ALA A 132 14.28 -12.59 16.08
C ALA A 132 12.87 -13.15 15.89
N VAL A 133 12.24 -12.85 14.75
CA VAL A 133 10.97 -13.47 14.33
C VAL A 133 11.25 -14.87 13.78
N SER A 134 10.47 -15.87 14.19
CA SER A 134 10.59 -17.25 13.68
C SER A 134 10.23 -17.35 12.18
N ALA A 135 10.83 -18.31 11.47
CA ALA A 135 10.48 -18.57 10.06
C ALA A 135 8.99 -18.85 9.86
N GLU A 136 8.38 -19.60 10.78
CA GLU A 136 6.94 -19.91 10.75
C GLU A 136 6.07 -18.66 10.95
N GLY A 137 6.47 -17.75 11.85
CA GLY A 137 5.82 -16.45 12.04
C GLY A 137 5.89 -15.60 10.79
N LEU A 138 7.07 -15.55 10.14
CA LEU A 138 7.27 -14.82 8.90
C LEU A 138 6.46 -15.40 7.72
N ALA A 139 6.43 -16.73 7.57
CA ALA A 139 5.62 -17.40 6.56
C ALA A 139 4.11 -17.18 6.79
N SER A 140 3.67 -17.18 8.04
CA SER A 140 2.27 -16.89 8.39
C SER A 140 1.89 -15.44 8.10
N PHE A 141 2.78 -14.50 8.44
CA PHE A 141 2.62 -13.09 8.12
C PHE A 141 2.57 -12.86 6.60
N ALA A 142 3.45 -13.48 5.81
CA ALA A 142 3.46 -13.34 4.36
C ALA A 142 2.22 -13.98 3.68
N ARG A 143 1.77 -15.16 4.14
CA ARG A 143 0.47 -15.75 3.70
C ARG A 143 -0.68 -14.80 3.96
N TYR A 144 -0.71 -14.24 5.16
CA TYR A 144 -1.74 -13.31 5.58
C TYR A 144 -1.72 -12.01 4.77
N GLY A 145 -0.53 -11.44 4.57
CA GLY A 145 -0.32 -10.26 3.73
C GLY A 145 -0.73 -10.48 2.28
N LEU A 146 -0.54 -11.69 1.73
CA LEU A 146 -1.02 -12.03 0.40
C LEU A 146 -2.55 -12.05 0.32
N VAL A 147 -3.22 -12.71 1.27
CA VAL A 147 -4.69 -12.81 1.29
C VAL A 147 -5.32 -11.42 1.43
N LEU A 148 -4.78 -10.55 2.27
CA LEU A 148 -5.31 -9.20 2.47
C LEU A 148 -4.85 -8.19 1.42
N GLY A 149 -3.65 -8.37 0.85
CA GLY A 149 -3.09 -7.49 -0.16
C GLY A 149 -3.72 -7.67 -1.54
N LEU A 150 -4.16 -8.90 -1.87
CA LEU A 150 -4.70 -9.22 -3.19
C LEU A 150 -5.96 -8.39 -3.55
N PRO A 151 -6.98 -8.23 -2.68
CA PRO A 151 -8.11 -7.34 -2.95
C PRO A 151 -7.68 -5.89 -3.20
N ASN A 152 -6.74 -5.35 -2.43
CA ASN A 152 -6.26 -3.98 -2.59
C ASN A 152 -5.58 -3.80 -3.96
N LEU A 153 -4.79 -4.80 -4.35
CA LEU A 153 -4.13 -4.83 -5.65
C LEU A 153 -5.16 -4.80 -6.79
N LEU A 154 -6.21 -5.60 -6.71
CA LEU A 154 -7.28 -5.63 -7.72
C LEU A 154 -8.05 -4.30 -7.78
N ILE A 155 -8.35 -3.69 -6.63
CA ILE A 155 -8.99 -2.37 -6.57
C ILE A 155 -8.13 -1.32 -7.26
N MET A 156 -6.82 -1.28 -6.97
CA MET A 156 -5.91 -0.32 -7.58
C MET A 156 -5.79 -0.52 -9.10
N LEU A 157 -5.68 -1.77 -9.57
CA LEU A 157 -5.70 -2.08 -11.01
C LEU A 157 -6.98 -1.58 -11.68
N PHE A 158 -8.13 -1.75 -11.01
CA PHE A 158 -9.42 -1.32 -11.52
C PHE A 158 -9.56 0.21 -11.55
N ILE A 159 -9.03 0.91 -10.55
CA ILE A 159 -8.93 2.38 -10.55
C ILE A 159 -8.08 2.86 -11.73
N LEU A 160 -6.86 2.32 -11.89
CA LEU A 160 -5.96 2.69 -12.98
C LEU A 160 -6.56 2.37 -14.36
N HIS A 161 -7.28 1.26 -14.48
CA HIS A 161 -7.99 0.92 -15.71
C HIS A 161 -9.08 1.95 -16.05
N ASN A 162 -9.89 2.36 -15.08
CA ASN A 162 -10.91 3.39 -15.29
C ASN A 162 -10.29 4.74 -15.63
N LEU A 163 -9.21 5.11 -14.95
CA LEU A 163 -8.47 6.35 -15.23
C LEU A 163 -7.88 6.36 -16.63
N ARG A 164 -7.30 5.24 -17.08
CA ARG A 164 -6.81 5.06 -18.44
C ARG A 164 -7.91 5.28 -19.48
N ARG A 165 -9.09 4.70 -19.27
CA ARG A 165 -10.22 4.86 -20.20
C ARG A 165 -10.77 6.28 -20.20
N LEU A 166 -10.84 6.92 -19.03
CA LEU A 166 -11.25 8.32 -18.88
C LEU A 166 -10.32 9.26 -19.68
N LEU A 167 -9.00 9.09 -19.53
CA LEU A 167 -8.02 9.91 -20.25
C LEU A 167 -7.98 9.63 -21.75
N ALA A 168 -8.26 8.40 -22.17
CA ALA A 168 -8.35 8.05 -23.58
C ALA A 168 -9.55 8.74 -24.26
N ALA A 169 -10.73 8.73 -23.61
CA ALA A 169 -11.92 9.40 -24.12
C ALA A 169 -11.83 10.94 -24.04
N GLY A 170 -11.16 11.46 -23.00
CA GLY A 170 -11.06 12.90 -22.75
C GLY A 170 -10.34 13.73 -23.81
N ILE A 171 -9.57 13.08 -24.71
CA ILE A 171 -8.85 13.79 -25.78
C ILE A 171 -9.80 14.19 -26.92
N GLU A 172 -10.82 13.36 -27.20
CA GLU A 172 -11.75 13.57 -28.31
C GLU A 172 -13.04 14.23 -27.84
N ASN A 173 -13.68 13.66 -26.82
CA ASN A 173 -14.91 14.18 -26.24
C ASN A 173 -14.88 14.01 -24.71
N PRO A 174 -14.39 15.03 -23.97
CA PRO A 174 -14.32 14.94 -22.53
C PRO A 174 -15.71 14.86 -21.89
N PHE A 175 -16.66 15.67 -22.35
CA PHE A 175 -17.97 15.84 -21.75
C PHE A 175 -18.97 14.79 -22.24
N THR A 176 -18.77 13.55 -21.79
CA THR A 176 -19.74 12.48 -22.00
C THR A 176 -20.26 11.95 -20.67
N LEU A 177 -21.52 11.51 -20.64
CA LEU A 177 -22.14 10.93 -19.45
C LEU A 177 -21.38 9.68 -18.96
N GLU A 178 -20.80 8.92 -19.88
CA GLU A 178 -19.97 7.76 -19.57
C GLU A 178 -18.67 8.14 -18.85
N ASN A 179 -18.03 9.26 -19.21
CA ASN A 179 -16.86 9.78 -18.48
C ASN A 179 -17.24 10.23 -17.06
N ALA A 180 -18.37 10.91 -16.90
CA ALA A 180 -18.90 11.27 -15.59
C ALA A 180 -19.14 10.03 -14.70
N ARG A 181 -19.73 8.96 -15.27
CA ARG A 181 -19.94 7.68 -14.59
C ARG A 181 -18.61 7.05 -14.15
N ARG A 182 -17.60 7.01 -15.02
CA ARG A 182 -16.26 6.49 -14.68
C ARG A 182 -15.61 7.25 -13.53
N MET A 183 -15.72 8.58 -13.54
CA MET A 183 -15.22 9.43 -12.44
C MET A 183 -15.89 9.10 -11.11
N ARG A 184 -17.20 8.90 -11.12
CA ARG A 184 -17.98 8.50 -9.94
C ARG A 184 -17.58 7.11 -9.44
N ILE A 185 -17.37 6.15 -10.35
CA ILE A 185 -16.86 4.82 -10.02
C ILE A 185 -15.49 4.92 -9.35
N ILE A 186 -14.56 5.71 -9.89
CA ILE A 186 -13.24 5.95 -9.27
C ILE A 186 -13.41 6.51 -7.85
N GLY A 187 -14.27 7.51 -7.65
CA GLY A 187 -14.54 8.07 -6.32
C GLY A 187 -15.04 7.02 -5.33
N PHE A 188 -15.98 6.17 -5.72
CA PHE A 188 -16.46 5.07 -4.86
C PHE A 188 -15.40 4.00 -4.60
N LEU A 189 -14.57 3.67 -5.59
CA LEU A 189 -13.46 2.72 -5.39
C LEU A 189 -12.41 3.26 -4.43
N LEU A 190 -12.09 4.56 -4.50
CA LEU A 190 -11.21 5.21 -3.53
C LEU A 190 -11.80 5.16 -2.12
N LEU A 191 -13.09 5.42 -1.98
CA LEU A 191 -13.78 5.34 -0.69
C LEU A 191 -13.81 3.92 -0.13
N ALA A 192 -14.09 2.94 -0.99
CA ALA A 192 -14.04 1.51 -0.65
C ALA A 192 -12.62 1.08 -0.27
N GLY A 193 -11.59 1.60 -0.94
CA GLY A 193 -10.19 1.38 -0.61
C GLY A 193 -9.84 1.88 0.81
N VAL A 194 -10.29 3.07 1.18
CA VAL A 194 -10.09 3.60 2.56
C VAL A 194 -10.79 2.73 3.59
N ALA A 195 -12.02 2.29 3.34
CA ALA A 195 -12.74 1.39 4.25
C ALA A 195 -12.04 0.02 4.36
N ALA A 196 -11.58 -0.52 3.23
CA ALA A 196 -10.84 -1.78 3.18
C ALA A 196 -9.51 -1.68 3.95
N GLU A 197 -8.79 -0.57 3.82
CA GLU A 197 -7.54 -0.31 4.55
C GLU A 197 -7.77 -0.34 6.07
N ILE A 198 -8.82 0.33 6.57
CA ILE A 198 -9.19 0.28 7.99
C ILE A 198 -9.46 -1.16 8.42
N GLY A 199 -10.24 -1.90 7.63
CA GLY A 199 -10.56 -3.30 7.90
C GLY A 199 -9.31 -4.18 7.95
N VAL A 200 -8.44 -4.07 6.94
CA VAL A 200 -7.15 -4.78 6.87
C VAL A 200 -6.29 -4.46 8.08
N ASN A 201 -6.17 -3.19 8.47
CA ASN A 201 -5.36 -2.79 9.63
C ASN A 201 -5.91 -3.37 10.94
N LEU A 202 -7.23 -3.39 11.13
CA LEU A 202 -7.86 -3.97 12.32
C LEU A 202 -7.70 -5.49 12.38
N ILE A 203 -7.92 -6.20 11.26
CA ILE A 203 -7.73 -7.65 11.21
C ILE A 203 -6.25 -7.96 11.43
N THR A 204 -5.33 -7.17 10.86
CA THR A 204 -3.88 -7.37 11.00
C THR A 204 -3.45 -7.19 12.44
N ALA A 205 -3.87 -6.10 13.08
CA ALA A 205 -3.58 -5.85 14.49
C ALA A 205 -4.10 -7.00 15.37
N ARG A 206 -5.33 -7.46 15.13
CA ARG A 206 -5.90 -8.61 15.86
C ARG A 206 -5.14 -9.91 15.61
N PHE A 207 -4.73 -10.16 14.38
CA PHE A 207 -3.93 -11.33 14.02
C PHE A 207 -2.58 -11.32 14.75
N VAL A 208 -1.87 -10.18 14.71
CA VAL A 208 -0.57 -10.03 15.39
C VAL A 208 -0.73 -10.21 16.89
N ILE A 209 -1.72 -9.56 17.53
CA ILE A 209 -1.96 -9.70 18.98
C ILE A 209 -2.22 -11.16 19.38
N ASN A 210 -2.98 -11.91 18.58
CA ASN A 210 -3.38 -13.28 18.93
C ASN A 210 -2.33 -14.34 18.58
N ASN A 211 -1.49 -14.10 17.57
CA ASN A 211 -0.58 -15.12 17.04
C ASN A 211 0.90 -14.81 17.31
N VAL A 212 1.26 -13.55 17.56
CA VAL A 212 2.64 -13.11 17.75
C VAL A 212 2.86 -12.79 19.22
N HIS A 213 3.23 -13.82 19.98
CA HIS A 213 3.65 -13.69 21.38
C HIS A 213 5.16 -13.52 21.44
N ILE A 214 5.64 -12.29 21.27
CA ILE A 214 7.06 -11.97 21.42
C ILE A 214 7.26 -11.31 22.78
N PRO A 215 7.99 -11.95 23.72
CA PRO A 215 8.30 -11.37 25.01
C PRO A 215 8.94 -9.98 24.84
N GLY A 216 8.38 -8.95 25.48
CA GLY A 216 8.89 -7.58 25.40
C GLY A 216 8.44 -6.76 24.18
N ALA A 217 7.68 -7.32 23.23
CA ALA A 217 7.12 -6.55 22.13
C ALA A 217 5.94 -5.69 22.60
N THR A 218 5.98 -4.39 22.30
CA THR A 218 4.83 -3.49 22.49
C THR A 218 4.15 -3.24 21.16
N ILE A 219 2.91 -3.71 21.03
CA ILE A 219 2.06 -3.43 19.86
C ILE A 219 1.17 -2.24 20.22
N ARG A 220 1.33 -1.12 19.51
CA ARG A 220 0.39 0.01 19.60
C ARG A 220 -0.41 0.09 18.32
N ALA A 221 -1.71 -0.17 18.42
CA ALA A 221 -2.66 0.08 17.33
C ALA A 221 -3.08 1.56 17.35
N ASN A 222 -2.91 2.23 16.22
CA ASN A 222 -3.43 3.56 15.93
C ASN A 222 -4.41 3.45 14.75
N PRO A 223 -5.69 3.12 14.98
CA PRO A 223 -6.64 2.81 13.91
C PRO A 223 -7.08 4.02 13.08
N LEU A 224 -6.45 5.19 13.25
CA LEU A 224 -6.83 6.38 12.53
C LEU A 224 -6.52 6.21 11.03
N PRO A 225 -7.52 6.29 10.15
CA PRO A 225 -7.29 6.18 8.72
C PRO A 225 -6.39 7.30 8.22
N TYR A 226 -5.69 7.03 7.11
CA TYR A 226 -4.97 8.05 6.39
C TYR A 226 -5.97 9.13 5.89
N ARG A 227 -5.99 10.27 6.57
CA ARG A 227 -6.96 11.37 6.34
C ARG A 227 -6.97 11.85 4.88
N GLY A 228 -5.82 11.77 4.21
CA GLY A 228 -5.66 12.16 2.81
C GLY A 228 -6.48 11.29 1.85
N GLY A 229 -6.63 10.00 2.15
CA GLY A 229 -7.38 9.07 1.30
C GLY A 229 -8.88 9.38 1.29
N LEU A 230 -9.46 9.58 2.48
CA LEU A 230 -10.89 9.90 2.61
C LEU A 230 -11.22 11.23 1.93
N PHE A 231 -10.41 12.26 2.15
CA PHE A 231 -10.60 13.56 1.51
C PHE A 231 -10.52 13.45 -0.02
N SER A 232 -9.54 12.71 -0.54
CA SER A 232 -9.38 12.51 -1.99
C SER A 232 -10.57 11.77 -2.61
N ALA A 233 -11.11 10.75 -1.92
CA ALA A 233 -12.29 10.01 -2.38
C ALA A 233 -13.53 10.90 -2.45
N LEU A 234 -13.80 11.69 -1.40
CA LEU A 234 -14.92 12.63 -1.35
C LEU A 234 -14.78 13.72 -2.41
N LEU A 235 -13.58 14.28 -2.56
CA LEU A 235 -13.29 15.28 -3.58
C LEU A 235 -13.57 14.72 -4.99
N MET A 236 -13.13 13.49 -5.26
CA MET A 236 -13.38 12.85 -6.56
C MET A 236 -14.87 12.64 -6.84
N LEU A 237 -15.66 12.27 -5.83
CA LEU A 237 -17.12 12.16 -5.95
C LEU A 237 -17.76 13.53 -6.26
N ILE A 238 -17.38 14.58 -5.53
CA ILE A 238 -17.87 15.95 -5.79
C ILE A 238 -17.55 16.38 -7.22
N VAL A 239 -16.28 16.20 -7.63
CA VAL A 239 -15.83 16.54 -8.99
C VAL A 239 -16.61 15.74 -10.04
N SER A 240 -16.94 14.47 -9.78
CA SER A 240 -17.75 13.67 -10.70
C SER A 240 -19.18 14.20 -10.89
N GLU A 241 -19.81 14.73 -9.84
CA GLU A 241 -21.17 15.31 -9.91
C GLU A 241 -21.15 16.67 -10.62
N VAL A 242 -20.16 17.52 -10.34
CA VAL A 242 -19.95 18.78 -11.07
C VAL A 242 -19.73 18.50 -12.56
N PHE A 243 -18.91 17.48 -12.87
CA PHE A 243 -18.66 17.07 -14.25
C PHE A 243 -19.94 16.61 -14.95
N LYS A 244 -20.76 15.79 -14.28
CA LYS A 244 -22.06 15.33 -14.79
C LYS A 244 -22.99 16.51 -15.12
N LEU A 245 -23.06 17.51 -14.25
CA LEU A 245 -23.86 18.72 -14.52
C LEU A 245 -23.34 19.48 -15.73
N GLY A 246 -22.02 19.60 -15.89
CA GLY A 246 -21.41 20.21 -17.06
C GLY A 246 -21.77 19.50 -18.37
N VAL A 247 -21.80 18.17 -18.37
CA VAL A 247 -22.25 17.38 -19.53
C VAL A 247 -23.70 17.69 -19.89
N LEU A 248 -24.60 17.70 -18.90
CA LEU A 248 -26.03 17.97 -19.15
C LEU A 248 -26.27 19.38 -19.71
N LEU A 249 -25.57 20.38 -19.19
CA LEU A 249 -25.66 21.75 -19.70
C LEU A 249 -25.14 21.86 -21.14
N GLN A 250 -24.10 21.11 -21.47
CA GLN A 250 -23.59 21.06 -22.84
C GLN A 250 -24.60 20.39 -23.79
N GLU A 251 -25.22 19.29 -23.36
CA GLU A 251 -26.27 18.61 -24.14
C GLU A 251 -27.49 19.52 -24.37
N GLU A 252 -27.91 20.30 -23.36
CA GLU A 252 -28.99 21.28 -23.50
C GLU A 252 -28.64 22.39 -24.50
N HIS A 253 -27.39 22.89 -24.46
CA HIS A 253 -26.93 23.92 -25.39
C HIS A 253 -26.89 23.41 -26.84
N ASP A 254 -26.35 22.20 -27.05
CA ASP A 254 -26.21 21.59 -28.38
C ASP A 254 -27.58 21.31 -29.05
N LEU A 255 -28.66 21.21 -28.27
CA LEU A 255 -30.04 21.02 -28.78
C LEU A 255 -30.77 22.34 -29.13
N THR A 256 -30.22 23.51 -28.80
CA THR A 256 -30.90 24.81 -29.01
C THR A 256 -30.40 25.61 -30.21
N VAL A 257 -29.38 25.14 -30.91
CA VAL A 257 -28.82 25.74 -32.13
C VAL A 257 -29.45 25.13 -33.38
#